data_AF-A0A9W3SNX2-F1
#
_entry.id   AF-A0A9W3SNX2-F1
#
_cell.length_a   1.000
_cell.length_b   1.000
_cell.length_c   1.000
_cell.angle_alpha   90.00
_cell.angle_beta   90.00
_cell.angle_gamma   90.00
#
_symmetry.space_group_name_H-M   'P 1'
#
loop_
_entity.id
_entity.type
_entity.pdbx_description
1 polymer ?
#
loop_
_entity_poly.entity_id
_entity_poly.type
_entity_poly.pdbx_seq_one_letter_code
_entity_poly.pdbx_strand_id
1 'polypeptide(L)'
;MAKYYGYCYDNEGKFTEIIPLEEKVITEKQTFYREETKEIVTEEKLCELHQSIENGTYVPDPENVEEPVSKHECPNCVMEHIEYETIEVPYEEDVVIGYEPDIPENCTLEVCPDLIYAPIFKEGKWVKTAEPKPEEPKPEEPSELEKLKKQMELTQQALDELLFGGK
;
A
#
# COMPACT_ATOMS: atom_id res chain seq x y z
N MET A 1 0.08 -12.70 0.06
CA MET A 1 -0.74 -11.69 0.77
C MET A 1 -2.11 -12.28 1.01
N ALA A 2 -2.67 -12.09 2.21
CA ALA A 2 -4.05 -12.48 2.47
C ALA A 2 -4.97 -11.58 1.63
N LYS A 3 -5.93 -12.15 0.90
CA LYS A 3 -6.91 -11.33 0.18
C LYS A 3 -7.90 -10.78 1.20
N TYR A 4 -7.95 -9.47 1.34
CA TYR A 4 -8.99 -8.79 2.12
C TYR A 4 -10.28 -8.76 1.31
N TYR A 5 -11.40 -8.90 2.00
CA TYR A 5 -12.72 -8.83 1.43
C TYR A 5 -13.53 -7.77 2.19
N GLY A 6 -14.15 -6.86 1.46
CA GLY A 6 -15.06 -5.86 1.97
C GLY A 6 -16.50 -6.36 1.88
N TYR A 7 -17.23 -6.25 2.98
CA TYR A 7 -18.67 -6.51 3.05
C TYR A 7 -19.38 -5.19 2.86
N CYS A 8 -20.01 -5.02 1.70
CA CYS A 8 -20.61 -3.75 1.30
C CYS A 8 -22.08 -3.69 1.70
N TYR A 9 -22.56 -2.47 1.89
CA TYR A 9 -23.94 -2.18 2.25
C TYR A 9 -24.49 -1.02 1.41
N ASP A 10 -25.82 -0.95 1.32
CA ASP A 10 -26.54 0.14 0.68
C ASP A 10 -26.74 1.34 1.63
N ASN A 11 -27.41 2.38 1.14
CA ASN A 11 -27.71 3.58 1.93
C ASN A 11 -28.63 3.32 3.14
N GLU A 12 -29.34 2.19 3.17
CA GLU A 12 -30.16 1.76 4.32
C GLU A 12 -29.35 0.88 5.31
N GLY A 13 -28.09 0.58 4.99
CA GLY A 13 -27.20 -0.30 5.75
C GLY A 13 -27.43 -1.78 5.47
N LYS A 14 -28.23 -2.16 4.48
CA LYS A 14 -28.45 -3.58 4.15
C LYS A 14 -27.25 -4.12 3.38
N PHE A 15 -26.86 -5.34 3.71
CA PHE A 15 -25.81 -6.03 2.98
C PHE A 15 -26.14 -6.16 1.50
N THR A 16 -25.16 -5.85 0.65
CA THR A 16 -25.29 -5.94 -0.81
C THR A 16 -24.43 -7.06 -1.36
N GLU A 17 -23.11 -6.98 -1.16
CA GLU A 17 -22.15 -7.90 -1.77
C GLU A 17 -20.82 -7.97 -1.02
N ILE A 18 -20.01 -8.97 -1.37
CA ILE A 18 -18.62 -9.10 -0.91
C ILE A 18 -17.70 -8.82 -2.09
N ILE A 19 -16.83 -7.82 -1.96
CA ILE A 19 -15.84 -7.47 -2.98
C ILE A 19 -14.42 -7.75 -2.48
N PRO A 20 -13.50 -8.21 -3.34
CA PRO A 20 -12.08 -8.22 -2.99
C PRO A 20 -11.57 -6.78 -2.88
N LEU A 21 -10.77 -6.49 -1.85
CA LEU A 21 -10.17 -5.16 -1.66
C LEU A 21 -8.75 -5.14 -2.22
N GLU A 22 -8.41 -4.05 -2.88
CA GLU A 22 -7.03 -3.76 -3.29
C GLU A 22 -6.24 -3.26 -2.08
N GLU A 23 -4.92 -3.50 -2.07
CA GLU A 23 -4.03 -2.96 -1.05
C GLU A 23 -3.45 -1.64 -1.56
N LYS A 24 -3.56 -0.57 -0.75
CA LYS A 24 -2.85 0.68 -0.97
C LYS A 24 -1.55 0.71 -0.17
N VAL A 25 -0.53 1.32 -0.76
CA VAL A 25 0.78 1.47 -0.12
C VAL A 25 0.73 2.60 0.91
N ILE A 26 1.33 2.35 2.07
CA ILE A 26 1.59 3.38 3.07
C ILE A 26 3.03 3.81 2.89
N THR A 27 3.23 5.09 2.54
CA THR A 27 4.56 5.67 2.36
C THR A 27 4.89 6.63 3.50
N GLU A 28 6.17 6.64 3.89
CA GLU A 28 6.72 7.59 4.86
C GLU A 28 7.96 8.25 4.26
N LYS A 29 8.07 9.57 4.42
CA LYS A 29 9.25 10.32 3.99
C LYS A 29 10.42 10.00 4.91
N GLN A 30 11.49 9.47 4.34
CA GLN A 30 12.75 9.23 5.04
C GLN A 30 13.88 10.03 4.41
N THR A 31 14.80 10.51 5.25
CA THR A 31 16.01 11.20 4.80
C THR A 31 17.14 10.20 4.62
N PHE A 32 17.70 10.19 3.42
CA PHE A 32 18.87 9.40 3.04
C PHE A 32 20.04 10.33 2.73
N TYR A 33 21.24 9.77 2.68
CA TYR A 33 22.45 10.50 2.34
C TYR A 33 23.07 9.88 1.09
N ARG A 34 23.43 10.71 0.13
CA ARG A 34 24.24 10.29 -1.03
C ARG A 34 25.59 10.97 -0.99
N GLU A 35 26.61 10.23 -1.39
CA GLU A 35 27.94 10.77 -1.56
C GLU A 35 28.03 11.53 -2.89
N GLU A 36 28.47 12.79 -2.83
CA GLU A 36 28.78 13.60 -3.99
C GLU A 36 30.22 14.11 -3.89
N THR A 37 30.90 14.19 -5.03
CA THR A 37 32.21 14.85 -5.11
C THR A 37 32.00 16.34 -5.27
N LYS A 38 32.51 17.13 -4.32
CA LYS A 38 32.52 18.58 -4.39
C LYS A 38 33.91 19.08 -4.76
N GLU A 39 33.95 19.96 -5.75
CA GLU A 39 35.16 20.66 -6.16
C GLU A 39 35.40 21.88 -5.26
N ILE A 40 36.58 21.94 -4.64
CA ILE A 40 37.04 23.06 -3.83
C ILE A 40 38.18 23.72 -4.61
N VAL A 41 37.89 24.90 -5.16
CA VAL A 41 38.85 25.68 -5.92
C VAL A 41 39.51 26.69 -4.99
N THR A 42 40.83 26.55 -4.81
CA THR A 42 41.63 27.58 -4.16
C THR A 42 42.17 28.50 -5.24
N GLU A 43 41.80 29.78 -5.21
CA GLU A 43 42.31 30.78 -6.15
C GLU A 43 43.78 31.15 -5.87
N GLU A 44 44.55 31.43 -6.91
CA GLU A 44 45.93 31.91 -6.77
C GLU A 44 45.97 33.27 -6.07
N LYS A 45 46.79 33.38 -5.03
CA LYS A 45 47.07 34.63 -4.31
C LYS A 45 48.57 34.79 -4.18
N LEU A 46 49.15 35.66 -5.00
CA LEU A 46 50.57 35.99 -4.97
C LEU A 46 50.87 37.01 -3.87
N CYS A 47 52.04 36.90 -3.26
CA CYS A 47 52.56 37.94 -2.38
C CYS A 47 52.96 39.20 -3.18
N GLU A 48 53.13 40.34 -2.50
CA GLU A 48 53.45 41.63 -3.13
C GLU A 48 54.66 41.55 -4.09
N LEU A 49 55.69 40.78 -3.72
CA LEU A 49 56.87 40.57 -4.54
C LEU A 49 56.53 39.85 -5.86
N HIS A 50 55.90 38.67 -5.80
CA HIS A 50 55.55 37.90 -7.00
C HIS A 50 54.47 38.59 -7.84
N GLN A 51 53.56 39.32 -7.20
CA GLN A 51 52.61 40.18 -7.88
C GLN A 51 53.32 41.32 -8.63
N SER A 52 54.37 41.93 -8.05
CA SER A 52 55.16 42.98 -8.73
C SER A 52 55.96 42.45 -9.92
N ILE A 53 56.44 41.20 -9.83
CA ILE A 53 57.16 40.50 -10.91
C ILE A 53 56.18 40.18 -12.06
N GLU A 54 55.01 39.65 -11.75
CA GLU A 54 53.97 39.35 -12.74
C GLU A 54 53.45 40.62 -13.44
N ASN A 55 53.29 41.71 -12.68
CA ASN A 55 52.92 43.02 -13.21
C ASN A 55 54.07 43.75 -13.94
N GLY A 56 55.29 43.19 -13.98
CA GLY A 56 56.44 43.80 -14.64
C GLY A 56 56.97 45.08 -13.97
N THR A 57 56.63 45.30 -12.71
CA THR A 57 57.00 46.49 -11.91
C THR A 57 58.16 46.25 -10.97
N TYR A 58 58.66 45.02 -10.91
CA TYR A 58 59.78 44.63 -10.06
C TYR A 58 61.09 45.31 -10.49
N VAL A 59 61.78 45.93 -9.54
CA VAL A 59 63.11 46.52 -9.73
C VAL A 59 64.09 45.75 -8.85
N PRO A 60 65.07 45.02 -9.42
CA PRO A 60 66.06 44.29 -8.65
C PRO A 60 67.00 45.24 -7.89
N ASP A 61 67.35 44.88 -6.66
CA ASP A 61 68.30 45.64 -5.85
C ASP A 61 69.73 45.47 -6.40
N PRO A 62 70.46 46.53 -6.75
CA PRO A 62 71.81 46.44 -7.30
C PRO A 62 72.85 45.85 -6.32
N GLU A 63 72.57 45.78 -5.01
CA GLU A 63 73.47 45.21 -4.00
C GLU A 63 73.15 43.74 -3.64
N ASN A 64 71.98 43.23 -4.01
CA ASN A 64 71.55 41.86 -3.73
C ASN A 64 71.31 41.07 -5.03
N VAL A 65 72.25 40.18 -5.36
CA VAL A 65 72.32 39.44 -6.64
C VAL A 65 71.50 38.13 -6.60
N GLU A 66 70.78 37.85 -5.51
CA GLU A 66 69.97 36.63 -5.43
C GLU A 66 68.72 36.76 -6.30
N GLU A 67 68.53 35.79 -7.20
CA GLU A 67 67.31 35.71 -8.00
C GLU A 67 66.09 35.52 -7.08
N PRO A 68 64.96 36.19 -7.37
CA PRO A 68 63.76 36.02 -6.57
C PRO A 68 63.31 34.56 -6.60
N VAL A 69 62.97 34.00 -5.43
CA VAL A 69 62.45 32.63 -5.28
C VAL A 69 61.25 32.40 -6.21
N SER A 70 61.06 31.17 -6.70
CA SER A 70 59.89 30.82 -7.52
C SER A 70 58.57 31.06 -6.77
N LYS A 71 57.51 31.49 -7.46
CA LYS A 71 56.17 31.64 -6.87
C LYS A 71 55.64 30.32 -6.26
N HIS A 72 56.07 29.18 -6.80
CA HIS A 72 55.66 27.84 -6.35
C HIS A 72 56.39 27.38 -5.08
N GLU A 73 57.52 28.01 -4.76
CA GLU A 73 58.35 27.68 -3.59
C GLU A 73 58.27 28.79 -2.53
N CYS A 74 57.47 29.83 -2.79
CA CYS A 74 57.27 30.94 -1.88
C CYS A 74 56.18 30.59 -0.85
N PRO A 75 56.50 30.58 0.46
CA PRO A 75 55.51 30.26 1.50
C PRO A 75 54.42 31.32 1.64
N ASN A 76 54.62 32.52 1.07
CA ASN A 76 53.66 33.62 1.09
C ASN A 76 52.75 33.64 -0.15
N CYS A 77 52.98 32.75 -1.12
CA CYS A 77 52.14 32.61 -2.30
C CYS A 77 51.23 31.39 -2.14
N VAL A 78 49.95 31.57 -2.42
CA VAL A 78 48.97 30.48 -2.54
C VAL A 78 48.81 30.20 -4.02
N MET A 79 49.15 28.99 -4.45
CA MET A 79 48.97 28.57 -5.83
C MET A 79 47.55 28.08 -6.07
N GLU A 80 47.02 28.33 -7.27
CA GLU A 80 45.74 27.74 -7.67
C GLU A 80 45.83 26.22 -7.65
N HIS A 81 44.88 25.59 -6.97
CA HIS A 81 44.73 24.15 -6.99
C HIS A 81 43.27 23.77 -6.76
N ILE A 82 42.93 22.59 -7.24
CA ILE A 82 41.60 22.01 -7.16
C ILE A 82 41.70 20.79 -6.27
N GLU A 83 40.89 20.77 -5.21
CA GLU A 83 40.72 19.61 -4.34
C GLU A 83 39.32 19.02 -4.53
N TYR A 84 39.24 17.69 -4.41
CA TYR A 84 37.98 16.96 -4.48
C TYR A 84 37.69 16.39 -3.10
N GLU A 85 36.58 16.82 -2.51
CA GLU A 85 36.11 16.29 -1.22
C GLU A 85 34.80 15.52 -1.44
N THR A 86 34.69 14.35 -0.81
CA THR A 86 33.43 13.60 -0.78
C THR A 86 32.55 14.16 0.33
N ILE A 87 31.38 14.66 -0.03
CA ILE A 87 30.38 15.19 0.91
C ILE A 87 29.14 14.29 0.94
N GLU A 88 28.49 14.21 2.10
CA GLU A 88 27.20 13.54 2.25
C GLU A 88 26.07 14.56 2.07
N VAL A 89 25.27 14.41 1.00
CA VAL A 89 24.15 15.28 0.69
C VAL A 89 22.83 14.59 1.09
N PRO A 90 22.04 15.17 2.00
CA PRO A 90 20.76 14.60 2.38
C PRO A 90 19.72 14.78 1.27
N TYR A 91 18.90 13.75 1.05
CA TYR A 91 17.72 13.81 0.18
C TYR A 91 16.54 13.06 0.81
N GLU A 92 15.32 13.44 0.45
CA GLU A 92 14.10 12.78 0.93
C GLU A 92 13.58 11.78 -0.12
N GLU A 93 13.15 10.61 0.34
CA GLU A 93 12.49 9.61 -0.51
C GLU A 93 11.28 9.02 0.24
N ASP A 94 10.18 8.79 -0.48
CA ASP A 94 8.99 8.14 0.03
C ASP A 94 9.22 6.63 0.10
N VAL A 95 9.37 6.09 1.30
CA VAL A 95 9.64 4.67 1.55
C VAL A 95 8.34 3.96 1.90
N VAL A 96 8.08 2.82 1.26
CA VAL A 96 6.91 1.99 1.58
C VAL A 96 7.12 1.31 2.93
N ILE A 97 6.36 1.73 3.94
CA ILE A 97 6.42 1.18 5.31
C ILE A 97 5.39 0.06 5.53
N GLY A 98 4.38 -0.05 4.68
CA GLY A 98 3.34 -1.05 4.83
C GLY A 98 2.30 -1.02 3.72
N TYR A 99 1.32 -1.91 3.87
CA TYR A 99 0.18 -2.07 2.98
C TYR A 99 -1.09 -2.14 3.82
N GLU A 100 -2.12 -1.41 3.42
CA GLU A 100 -3.45 -1.49 4.04
C GLU A 100 -4.53 -1.69 2.97
N PRO A 101 -5.64 -2.38 3.26
CA PRO A 101 -6.74 -2.50 2.31
C PRO A 101 -7.37 -1.13 2.04
N ASP A 102 -7.61 -0.84 0.76
CA ASP A 102 -8.36 0.34 0.33
C ASP A 102 -9.85 0.01 0.38
N ILE A 103 -10.50 0.42 1.48
CA ILE A 103 -11.89 0.09 1.78
C ILE A 103 -12.79 1.21 1.26
N PRO A 104 -13.72 0.94 0.32
CA PRO A 104 -14.73 1.91 -0.09
C PRO A 104 -15.61 2.37 1.07
N GLU A 105 -16.13 3.59 1.01
CA GLU A 105 -16.94 4.19 2.08
C GLU A 105 -18.20 3.37 2.47
N ASN A 106 -18.74 2.62 1.50
CA ASN A 106 -19.92 1.77 1.67
C ASN A 106 -19.58 0.31 2.02
N CYS A 107 -18.33 0.02 2.42
CA CYS A 107 -17.90 -1.33 2.74
C CYS A 107 -17.15 -1.37 4.08
N THR A 108 -17.14 -2.55 4.70
CA THR A 108 -16.44 -2.81 5.96
C THR A 108 -15.62 -4.09 5.90
N LEU A 109 -14.56 -4.19 6.69
CA LEU A 109 -13.83 -5.44 6.91
C LEU A 109 -14.56 -6.39 7.88
N GLU A 110 -15.60 -5.90 8.55
CA GLU A 110 -16.41 -6.72 9.46
C GLU A 110 -17.27 -7.70 8.66
N VAL A 111 -17.12 -8.98 8.96
CA VAL A 111 -17.88 -10.05 8.31
C VAL A 111 -19.37 -9.87 8.57
N CYS A 112 -20.15 -9.76 7.49
CA CYS A 112 -21.60 -9.69 7.59
C CYS A 112 -22.16 -10.97 8.24
N PRO A 113 -23.03 -10.86 9.26
CA PRO A 113 -23.77 -12.00 9.79
C PRO A 113 -24.62 -12.67 8.71
N ASP A 114 -25.09 -13.88 9.01
CA ASP A 114 -26.00 -14.60 8.11
C ASP A 114 -27.24 -13.74 7.79
N LEU A 115 -27.60 -13.70 6.50
CA LEU A 115 -28.71 -12.91 5.97
C LEU A 115 -30.07 -13.34 6.54
N ILE A 116 -30.16 -14.54 7.14
CA ILE A 116 -31.36 -15.00 7.89
C ILE A 116 -31.73 -14.01 9.01
N TYR A 117 -30.75 -13.34 9.61
CA TYR A 117 -30.99 -12.37 10.69
C TYR A 117 -31.32 -10.96 10.19
N ALA A 118 -31.47 -10.77 8.87
CA ALA A 118 -31.62 -9.47 8.21
C ALA A 118 -30.65 -8.42 8.80
N PRO A 119 -29.33 -8.65 8.73
CA PRO A 119 -28.36 -7.76 9.35
C PRO A 119 -28.38 -6.39 8.68
N ILE A 120 -28.32 -5.33 9.50
CA ILE A 120 -28.23 -3.94 9.04
C ILE A 120 -26.98 -3.32 9.65
N PHE A 121 -26.12 -2.75 8.82
CA PHE A 121 -24.92 -2.03 9.23
C PHE A 121 -25.29 -0.65 9.75
N LYS A 122 -25.04 -0.41 11.04
CA LYS A 122 -25.26 0.88 11.71
C LYS A 122 -24.14 1.14 12.70
N GLU A 123 -23.73 2.40 12.82
CA GLU A 123 -22.69 2.83 13.77
C GLU A 123 -21.37 2.06 13.65
N GLY A 124 -21.02 1.65 12.42
CA GLY A 124 -19.79 0.92 12.14
C GLY A 124 -19.81 -0.56 12.49
N LYS A 125 -20.98 -1.16 12.78
CA LYS A 125 -21.14 -2.60 13.08
C LYS A 125 -22.39 -3.21 12.46
N TRP A 126 -22.36 -4.53 12.28
CA TRP A 126 -23.55 -5.27 11.84
C TRP A 126 -24.51 -5.56 12.99
N VAL A 127 -25.76 -5.13 12.85
CA VAL A 127 -26.83 -5.37 13.83
C VAL A 127 -27.82 -6.39 13.26
N LYS A 128 -28.00 -7.51 13.96
CA LYS A 128 -29.03 -8.52 13.64
C LYS A 128 -30.40 -7.97 14.01
N THR A 129 -31.34 -7.91 13.07
CA THR A 129 -32.66 -7.28 13.28
C THR A 129 -33.83 -8.26 13.31
N ALA A 130 -33.62 -9.49 12.85
CA ALA A 130 -34.62 -10.55 12.89
C ALA A 130 -34.08 -11.77 13.64
N GLU A 131 -34.95 -12.42 14.42
CA GLU A 131 -34.69 -13.79 14.88
C GLU A 131 -35.04 -14.77 13.75
N PRO A 132 -34.25 -15.83 13.54
CA PRO A 132 -34.61 -16.89 12.61
C PRO A 132 -35.93 -17.47 13.08
N LYS A 133 -36.98 -17.36 12.25
CA LYS A 133 -38.18 -18.14 12.52
C LYS A 133 -37.77 -19.60 12.42
N PRO A 134 -38.04 -20.44 13.44
CA PRO A 134 -37.85 -21.87 13.29
C PRO A 134 -38.66 -22.28 12.05
N GLU A 135 -38.02 -22.89 11.07
CA GLU A 135 -38.75 -23.57 10.01
C GLU A 135 -39.56 -24.66 10.72
N GLU A 136 -40.87 -24.46 10.84
CA GLU A 136 -41.74 -25.56 11.24
C GLU A 136 -41.44 -26.70 10.27
N PRO A 137 -41.18 -27.92 10.77
CA PRO A 137 -40.97 -29.05 9.90
C PRO A 137 -42.16 -29.09 8.97
N LYS A 138 -41.91 -28.87 7.66
CA LYS A 138 -42.96 -29.04 6.66
C LYS A 138 -43.55 -30.42 6.94
N PRO A 139 -44.89 -30.56 7.08
CA PRO A 139 -45.48 -31.88 7.23
C PRO A 139 -44.91 -32.73 6.11
N GLU A 140 -44.30 -33.87 6.46
CA GLU A 140 -43.72 -34.79 5.48
C GLU A 140 -44.78 -35.00 4.41
N GLU A 141 -44.53 -34.52 3.19
CA GLU A 141 -45.39 -34.88 2.08
C GLU A 141 -45.36 -36.40 2.03
N PRO A 142 -46.53 -37.07 1.96
CA PRO A 142 -46.59 -38.52 2.01
C PRO A 142 -45.62 -39.04 0.96
N SER A 143 -44.72 -39.91 1.38
CA SER A 143 -43.65 -40.38 0.51
C SER A 143 -44.26 -40.93 -0.78
N GLU A 144 -43.54 -40.86 -1.89
CA GLU A 144 -44.02 -41.42 -3.17
C GLU A 144 -44.45 -42.90 -3.02
N LEU A 145 -43.84 -43.62 -2.07
CA LEU A 145 -44.23 -44.97 -1.64
C LEU A 145 -45.62 -45.03 -0.98
N GLU A 146 -45.96 -44.08 -0.11
CA GLU A 146 -47.30 -44.01 0.52
C GLU A 146 -48.38 -43.62 -0.48
N LYS A 147 -48.07 -42.70 -1.40
CA LYS A 147 -48.97 -42.37 -2.53
C LYS A 147 -49.19 -43.59 -3.42
N LEU A 148 -48.13 -44.35 -3.74
CA LEU A 148 -48.19 -45.56 -4.55
C LEU A 148 -48.98 -46.68 -3.84
N LYS A 149 -48.77 -46.90 -2.54
CA LYS A 149 -49.53 -47.87 -1.74
C LYS A 149 -51.02 -47.54 -1.74
N LYS A 150 -51.37 -46.26 -1.53
CA LYS A 150 -52.77 -45.81 -1.55
C LYS A 150 -53.41 -45.98 -2.92
N GLN A 151 -52.68 -45.71 -4.01
CA GLN A 151 -53.16 -46.00 -5.36
C GLN A 151 -53.37 -47.51 -5.59
N MET A 152 -52.46 -48.36 -5.10
CA MET A 152 -52.57 -49.81 -5.22
C MET A 152 -53.74 -50.38 -4.40
N GLU A 153 -54.01 -49.82 -3.23
CA GLU A 153 -55.16 -50.17 -2.39
C GLU A 153 -56.48 -49.78 -3.08
N LEU A 154 -56.56 -48.57 -3.64
CA LEU A 154 -57.73 -48.12 -4.39
C LEU A 154 -57.97 -48.96 -5.65
N THR A 155 -56.92 -49.39 -6.35
CA THR A 155 -57.07 -50.27 -7.52
C THR A 155 -57.47 -51.69 -7.11
N GLN A 156 -56.94 -52.23 -6.01
CA GLN A 156 -57.39 -53.52 -5.46
C GLN A 156 -58.85 -53.47 -5.04
N GLN A 157 -59.28 -52.42 -4.33
CA GLN A 157 -60.66 -52.26 -3.90
C GLN A 157 -61.62 -52.19 -5.10
N ALA A 158 -61.27 -51.42 -6.14
CA ALA A 158 -62.07 -51.34 -7.35
C ALA A 158 -62.13 -52.69 -8.10
N LEU A 159 -61.05 -53.46 -8.11
CA LEU A 159 -61.02 -54.79 -8.72
C LEU A 159 -61.87 -55.80 -7.93
N ASP A 160 -61.81 -55.77 -6.59
CA ASP A 160 -62.62 -56.63 -5.74
C ASP A 160 -64.11 -56.30 -5.87
N GLU A 161 -64.47 -55.02 -5.98
CA GLU A 161 -65.86 -54.60 -6.23
C GLU A 161 -66.36 -55.08 -7.60
N LEU A 162 -65.51 -55.06 -8.64
CA LEU A 162 -65.85 -55.58 -9.97
C LEU A 162 -65.94 -57.11 -10.03
N LEU A 163 -65.10 -57.83 -9.28
CA LEU A 163 -65.02 -59.29 -9.31
C LEU A 163 -66.01 -59.96 -8.34
N PHE A 164 -66.28 -59.34 -7.19
CA PHE A 164 -67.08 -59.94 -6.12
C PHE A 164 -68.28 -59.08 -5.67
N GLY A 165 -68.32 -57.79 -6.03
CA GLY A 165 -69.41 -56.86 -5.69
C GLY A 165 -70.61 -56.86 -6.65
N GLY A 166 -70.54 -57.63 -7.76
CA GLY A 166 -71.66 -57.82 -8.68
C GLY A 166 -72.66 -58.88 -8.20
N LYS A 167 -73.59 -58.49 -7.32
CA LYS A 167 -74.86 -59.19 -7.08
C LYS A 167 -76.03 -58.22 -7.09
#